data_AF-A0A7Y7CP10-F1
#
_entry.id   AF-A0A7Y7CP10-F1
#
_cell.length_a   1.000
_cell.length_b   1.000
_cell.length_c   1.000
_cell.angle_alpha   90.00
_cell.angle_beta   90.00
_cell.angle_gamma   90.00
#
_symmetry.space_group_name_H-M   'P 1'
#
loop_
_entity.id
_entity.type
_entity.pdbx_description
1 polymer ?
#
loop_
_entity_poly.entity_id
_entity_poly.type
_entity_poly.pdbx_seq_one_letter_code
_entity_poly.pdbx_strand_id
1 'polypeptide(L)'
;MPLIRLIFLSGFLLGLFAVPKAGLAQVEIQDPRQLAHDIYVGINRESPPASVAMKLAEVIQVYRFRCTRVTDYQVFVLRPNLVDIKAKCSGDPLYGVTVASNGYVAVYGGNGIVAALDRRDGLIYSFAADGQLEADSSLSADDALEETVERLRLGDSYNLMYVLAIFAVLLAIVILMAVVWLKMWRRRSAKSKQHRKVKPMARHTVSVTSDVKDNLIKESGRVAANIYRHPSGTYIARGKKGKRRFFRSRFWAAMYRSLGVRMFETSAPQLIGMYAASASEPEATDAP
;
A
#
# COMPACT_ATOMS: atom_id res chain seq x y z
N MET A 1 41.35 -91.43 9.68
CA MET A 1 40.87 -90.07 10.00
C MET A 1 39.93 -89.48 8.92
N PRO A 2 38.69 -89.98 8.71
CA PRO A 2 37.75 -89.32 7.79
C PRO A 2 36.34 -89.05 8.36
N LEU A 3 36.12 -89.15 9.68
CA LEU A 3 34.77 -89.06 10.28
C LEU A 3 34.44 -87.71 10.93
N ILE A 4 35.43 -86.87 11.22
CA ILE A 4 35.22 -85.58 11.90
C ILE A 4 34.89 -84.45 10.91
N ARG A 5 35.23 -84.60 9.62
CA ARG A 5 34.94 -83.57 8.59
C ARG A 5 33.49 -83.56 8.08
N LEU A 6 32.71 -84.60 8.33
CA LEU A 6 31.34 -84.72 7.80
C LEU A 6 30.27 -84.12 8.73
N ILE A 7 30.59 -83.93 10.01
CA ILE A 7 29.70 -83.30 11.00
C ILE A 7 29.75 -81.76 10.89
N PHE A 8 30.90 -81.19 10.51
CA PHE A 8 31.00 -79.74 10.30
C PHE A 8 30.30 -79.25 9.03
N LEU A 9 30.07 -80.10 8.03
CA LEU A 9 29.38 -79.70 6.80
C LEU A 9 27.84 -79.82 6.88
N SER A 10 27.32 -80.59 7.82
CA SER A 10 25.86 -80.72 8.05
C SER A 10 25.32 -79.69 9.04
N GLY A 11 26.16 -79.09 9.89
CA GLY A 11 25.77 -77.99 10.78
C GLY A 11 25.58 -76.63 10.08
N PHE A 12 26.15 -76.44 8.89
CA PHE A 12 26.10 -75.16 8.17
C PHE A 12 24.87 -75.01 7.26
N LEU A 13 24.11 -76.09 7.04
CA LEU A 13 22.95 -76.11 6.12
C LEU A 13 21.59 -75.88 6.81
N LEU A 14 21.56 -75.78 8.15
CA LEU A 14 20.33 -75.51 8.91
C LEU A 14 20.18 -74.05 9.39
N GLY A 15 21.12 -73.17 9.06
CA GLY A 15 21.11 -71.75 9.48
C GLY A 15 20.50 -70.75 8.48
N LEU A 16 20.07 -71.19 7.29
CA LEU A 16 19.72 -70.30 6.17
C LEU A 16 18.22 -70.00 5.97
N PHE A 17 17.35 -70.42 6.90
CA PHE A 17 15.90 -70.14 6.82
C PHE A 17 15.35 -69.30 7.97
N ALA A 18 16.19 -68.49 8.63
CA ALA A 18 15.68 -67.32 9.34
C ALA A 18 15.52 -66.18 8.33
N VAL A 19 14.55 -66.30 7.43
CA VAL A 19 14.04 -65.13 6.71
C VAL A 19 13.53 -64.19 7.80
N PRO A 20 14.13 -63.01 8.03
CA PRO A 20 13.49 -62.03 8.87
C PRO A 20 12.15 -61.77 8.20
N LYS A 21 11.06 -62.17 8.85
CA LYS A 21 9.76 -61.59 8.56
C LYS A 21 9.99 -60.10 8.75
N ALA A 22 10.27 -59.40 7.65
CA ALA A 22 10.08 -57.98 7.57
C ALA A 22 8.62 -57.80 7.99
N GLY A 23 8.45 -57.43 9.26
CA GLY A 23 7.15 -57.07 9.77
C GLY A 23 6.70 -55.97 8.84
N LEU A 24 5.67 -56.28 8.04
CA LEU A 24 4.75 -55.26 7.61
C LEU A 24 4.33 -54.61 8.92
N ALA A 25 4.99 -53.51 9.28
CA ALA A 25 4.53 -52.60 10.30
C ALA A 25 3.10 -52.34 9.88
N GLN A 26 2.16 -52.95 10.60
CA GLN A 26 0.77 -52.56 10.48
C GLN A 26 0.82 -51.07 10.75
N VAL A 27 0.47 -50.29 9.72
CA VAL A 27 0.19 -48.87 9.87
C VAL A 27 -0.98 -48.85 10.82
N GLU A 28 -0.68 -48.86 12.12
CA GLU A 28 -1.62 -48.62 13.18
C GLU A 28 -2.23 -47.28 12.82
N ILE A 29 -3.51 -47.30 12.46
CA ILE A 29 -4.22 -46.12 11.97
C ILE A 29 -4.27 -45.16 13.15
N GLN A 30 -3.22 -44.34 13.28
CA GLN A 30 -3.14 -43.33 14.31
C GLN A 30 -4.24 -42.30 14.04
N ASP A 31 -4.90 -41.87 15.11
CA ASP A 31 -5.90 -40.82 15.02
C ASP A 31 -5.27 -39.60 14.30
N PRO A 32 -5.86 -39.10 13.20
CA PRO A 32 -5.33 -37.93 12.48
C PRO A 32 -5.12 -36.73 13.39
N ARG A 33 -5.90 -36.61 14.48
CA ARG A 33 -5.74 -35.55 15.48
C ARG A 33 -4.46 -35.69 16.29
N GLN A 34 -4.10 -36.92 16.63
CA GLN A 34 -2.87 -37.22 17.35
C GLN A 34 -1.65 -36.96 16.46
N LEU A 35 -1.70 -37.41 15.19
CA LEU A 35 -0.68 -37.10 14.20
C LEU A 35 -0.50 -35.59 14.00
N ALA A 36 -1.60 -34.83 13.93
CA ALA A 36 -1.56 -33.38 13.79
C ALA A 36 -0.92 -32.70 15.01
N HIS A 37 -1.29 -33.13 16.22
CA HIS A 37 -0.71 -32.63 17.46
C HIS A 37 0.78 -32.95 17.54
N ASP A 38 1.16 -34.16 17.14
CA ASP A 38 2.54 -34.61 17.10
C ASP A 38 3.41 -33.82 16.12
N ILE A 39 2.87 -33.45 14.94
CA ILE A 39 3.55 -32.57 13.99
C ILE A 39 3.69 -31.17 14.59
N TYR A 40 2.62 -30.62 15.15
CA TYR A 40 2.62 -29.29 15.79
C TYR A 40 3.66 -29.22 16.92
N VAL A 41 3.69 -30.23 17.80
CA VAL A 41 4.67 -30.33 18.89
C VAL A 41 6.06 -30.57 18.34
N GLY A 42 6.21 -31.42 17.33
CA GLY A 42 7.48 -31.72 16.68
C GLY A 42 8.15 -30.48 16.11
N ILE A 43 7.38 -29.63 15.42
CA ILE A 43 7.89 -28.37 14.85
C ILE A 43 8.25 -27.38 15.95
N ASN A 44 7.37 -27.17 16.95
CA ASN A 44 7.63 -26.18 18.01
C ASN A 44 8.72 -26.59 19.00
N ARG A 45 9.02 -27.88 19.11
CA ARG A 45 10.10 -28.41 19.97
C ARG A 45 11.37 -28.76 19.20
N GLU A 46 11.48 -28.34 17.94
CA GLU A 46 12.65 -28.59 17.10
C GLU A 46 13.03 -30.08 17.04
N SER A 47 12.02 -30.95 16.96
CA SER A 47 12.24 -32.38 16.77
C SER A 47 12.96 -32.66 15.45
N PRO A 48 13.67 -33.79 15.31
CA PRO A 48 14.39 -34.11 14.09
C PRO A 48 13.50 -33.97 12.84
N PRO A 49 13.92 -33.20 11.81
CA PRO A 49 13.13 -32.95 10.61
C PRO A 49 12.60 -34.21 9.93
N ALA A 50 13.40 -35.29 9.94
CA ALA A 50 13.01 -36.57 9.37
C ALA A 50 11.78 -37.19 10.07
N SER A 51 11.65 -37.01 11.40
CA SER A 51 10.48 -37.50 12.14
C SER A 51 9.21 -36.74 11.76
N VAL A 52 9.33 -35.43 11.57
CA VAL A 52 8.22 -34.57 11.11
C VAL A 52 7.81 -34.94 9.69
N ALA A 53 8.78 -35.18 8.80
CA ALA A 53 8.53 -35.60 7.42
C ALA A 53 7.76 -36.93 7.33
N MET A 54 8.12 -37.91 8.18
CA MET A 54 7.41 -39.19 8.27
C MET A 54 5.95 -39.00 8.68
N LYS A 55 5.70 -38.23 9.75
CA LYS A 55 4.34 -37.92 10.22
C LYS A 55 3.53 -37.12 9.21
N LEU A 56 4.17 -36.21 8.47
CA LEU A 56 3.53 -35.48 7.38
C LEU A 56 3.07 -36.42 6.26
N ALA A 57 3.91 -37.39 5.87
CA ALA A 57 3.52 -38.40 4.88
C ALA A 57 2.29 -39.19 5.35
N GLU A 58 2.28 -39.64 6.61
CA GLU A 58 1.15 -40.35 7.21
C GLU A 58 -0.13 -39.52 7.22
N VAL A 59 -0.07 -38.25 7.64
CA VAL A 59 -1.23 -37.35 7.64
C VAL A 59 -1.78 -37.14 6.22
N ILE A 60 -0.92 -36.93 5.23
CA ILE A 60 -1.34 -36.74 3.84
C ILE A 60 -2.03 -38.01 3.30
N GLN A 61 -1.51 -39.19 3.64
CA GLN A 61 -2.11 -40.47 3.26
C GLN A 61 -3.48 -40.71 3.93
N VAL A 62 -3.63 -40.36 5.21
CA VAL A 62 -4.92 -40.48 5.94
C VAL A 62 -6.02 -39.66 5.26
N TYR A 63 -5.65 -38.50 4.68
CA TYR A 63 -6.56 -37.64 3.89
C TYR A 63 -6.73 -38.09 2.43
N ARG A 64 -6.33 -39.33 2.08
CA ARG A 64 -6.48 -39.98 0.77
C ARG A 64 -5.68 -39.33 -0.38
N PHE A 65 -4.69 -38.51 -0.06
CA PHE A 65 -3.74 -38.03 -1.06
C PHE A 65 -2.62 -39.05 -1.27
N ARG A 66 -2.05 -39.06 -2.47
CA ARG A 66 -0.91 -39.92 -2.79
C ARG A 66 0.35 -39.24 -2.30
N CYS A 67 0.99 -39.85 -1.31
CA CYS A 67 2.27 -39.40 -0.78
C CYS A 67 3.02 -40.59 -0.20
N THR A 68 3.88 -41.22 -0.98
CA THR A 68 4.68 -42.38 -0.52
C THR A 68 5.76 -41.97 0.47
N ARG A 69 6.40 -40.82 0.20
CA ARG A 69 7.38 -40.17 1.08
C ARG A 69 7.38 -38.67 0.82
N VAL A 70 7.69 -37.88 1.84
CA VAL A 70 7.96 -36.44 1.71
C VAL A 70 9.42 -36.26 1.29
N THR A 71 9.66 -35.60 0.16
CA THR A 71 11.02 -35.26 -0.30
C THR A 71 11.47 -33.93 0.28
N ASP A 72 10.55 -32.97 0.36
CA ASP A 72 10.84 -31.62 0.83
C ASP A 72 9.67 -31.11 1.64
N TYR A 73 9.91 -30.42 2.75
CA TYR A 73 8.86 -29.63 3.40
C TYR A 73 9.37 -28.28 3.89
N GLN A 74 8.44 -27.35 4.01
CA GLN A 74 8.69 -25.99 4.44
C GLN A 74 7.59 -25.54 5.41
N VAL A 75 7.98 -25.00 6.54
CA VAL A 75 7.08 -24.32 7.47
C VAL A 75 7.03 -22.85 7.07
N PHE A 76 5.89 -22.37 6.58
CA PHE A 76 5.76 -21.00 6.06
C PHE A 76 4.93 -20.07 6.95
N VAL A 77 4.09 -20.63 7.82
CA VAL A 77 3.40 -19.86 8.86
C VAL A 77 3.53 -20.59 10.19
N LEU A 78 4.10 -19.91 11.17
CA LEU A 78 4.21 -20.37 12.55
C LEU A 78 3.46 -19.39 13.45
N ARG A 79 2.29 -19.79 13.95
CA ARG A 79 1.49 -19.05 14.93
C ARG A 79 1.40 -19.83 16.24
N PRO A 80 1.10 -19.16 17.37
CA PRO A 80 1.04 -19.84 18.66
C PRO A 80 0.13 -21.06 18.71
N ASN A 81 -0.95 -21.13 17.92
CA ASN A 81 -1.90 -22.24 17.96
C ASN A 81 -2.02 -22.99 16.62
N LEU A 82 -1.27 -22.60 15.59
CA LEU A 82 -1.46 -23.05 14.21
C LEU A 82 -0.15 -22.99 13.43
N VAL A 83 0.12 -24.02 12.64
CA VAL A 83 1.28 -24.13 11.77
C VAL A 83 0.81 -24.52 10.37
N ASP A 84 1.24 -23.76 9.36
CA ASP A 84 1.01 -24.11 7.97
C ASP A 84 2.32 -24.58 7.32
N ILE A 85 2.22 -25.71 6.63
CA ILE A 85 3.35 -26.46 6.10
C ILE A 85 3.09 -26.74 4.63
N LYS A 86 4.08 -26.53 3.77
CA LYS A 86 4.10 -27.01 2.39
C LYS A 86 4.93 -28.29 2.37
N ALA A 87 4.39 -29.39 1.83
CA ALA A 87 5.07 -30.67 1.74
C ALA A 87 5.04 -31.18 0.29
N LYS A 88 6.19 -31.57 -0.24
CA LYS A 88 6.36 -32.17 -1.55
C LYS A 88 6.54 -33.67 -1.40
N CYS A 89 5.75 -34.43 -2.14
CA CYS A 89 5.80 -35.89 -2.10
C CYS A 89 6.55 -36.46 -3.32
N SER A 90 7.14 -37.64 -3.15
CA SER A 90 7.91 -38.31 -4.21
C SER A 90 7.02 -38.71 -5.39
N GLY A 91 7.23 -38.08 -6.54
CA GLY A 91 6.52 -38.37 -7.79
C GLY A 91 5.14 -37.70 -7.91
N ASP A 92 4.76 -36.87 -6.94
CA ASP A 92 3.41 -36.30 -6.81
C ASP A 92 3.46 -34.76 -6.61
N PRO A 93 2.30 -34.07 -6.76
CA PRO A 93 2.16 -32.62 -6.57
C PRO A 93 2.42 -32.13 -5.14
N LEU A 94 2.62 -30.82 -4.99
CA LEU A 94 2.80 -30.14 -3.70
C LEU A 94 1.49 -30.08 -2.90
N TYR A 95 1.57 -30.35 -1.61
CA TYR A 95 0.46 -30.29 -0.65
C TYR A 95 0.69 -29.21 0.40
N GLY A 96 -0.38 -28.57 0.83
CA GLY A 96 -0.44 -27.72 2.00
C GLY A 96 -1.07 -28.51 3.16
N VAL A 97 -0.44 -28.43 4.33
CA VAL A 97 -0.89 -29.08 5.55
C VAL A 97 -0.95 -28.00 6.64
N THR A 98 -2.16 -27.74 7.12
CA THR A 98 -2.39 -26.88 8.29
C THR A 98 -2.60 -27.78 9.48
N VAL A 99 -1.81 -27.61 10.54
CA VAL A 99 -1.98 -28.30 11.83
C VAL A 99 -2.17 -27.28 12.95
N ALA A 100 -3.00 -27.60 13.94
CA ALA A 100 -3.22 -26.75 15.09
C ALA A 100 -3.00 -27.49 16.41
N SER A 101 -2.72 -26.72 17.45
CA SER A 101 -2.48 -27.23 18.82
C SER A 101 -3.61 -28.10 19.37
N ASN A 102 -4.85 -27.85 18.93
CA ASN A 102 -6.06 -28.59 19.33
C ASN A 102 -6.28 -29.89 18.52
N GLY A 103 -5.34 -30.29 17.66
CA GLY A 103 -5.45 -31.46 16.80
C GLY A 103 -6.29 -31.24 15.53
N TYR A 104 -6.66 -30.00 15.21
CA TYR A 104 -7.22 -29.69 13.89
C TYR A 104 -6.15 -29.89 12.82
N VAL A 105 -6.55 -30.55 11.73
CA VAL A 105 -5.70 -30.74 10.56
C VAL A 105 -6.50 -30.60 9.27
N ALA A 106 -5.90 -29.90 8.32
CA ALA A 106 -6.40 -29.77 6.97
C ALA A 106 -5.26 -30.04 5.98
N VAL A 107 -5.51 -30.95 5.04
CA VAL A 107 -4.61 -31.23 3.92
C VAL A 107 -5.31 -30.76 2.65
N TYR A 108 -4.62 -29.93 1.86
CA TYR A 108 -5.13 -29.38 0.61
C TYR A 108 -4.03 -29.37 -0.44
N GLY A 109 -4.39 -29.48 -1.72
CA GLY A 109 -3.44 -29.44 -2.83
C GLY A 109 -3.64 -30.59 -3.81
N GLY A 110 -2.58 -30.91 -4.55
CA GLY A 110 -2.63 -31.95 -5.58
C GLY A 110 -2.99 -31.48 -6.99
N ASN A 111 -3.34 -30.21 -7.15
CA ASN A 111 -3.89 -29.64 -8.38
C ASN A 111 -3.23 -28.30 -8.78
N GLY A 112 -2.06 -27.98 -8.21
CA GLY A 112 -1.32 -26.75 -8.49
C GLY A 112 -1.84 -25.50 -7.77
N ILE A 113 -2.79 -25.63 -6.82
CA ILE A 113 -3.25 -24.51 -5.98
C ILE A 113 -2.17 -24.08 -4.98
N VAL A 114 -1.33 -25.01 -4.53
CA VAL A 114 -0.27 -24.71 -3.57
C VAL A 114 0.93 -24.13 -4.33
N ALA A 115 1.29 -22.89 -4.01
CA ALA A 115 2.47 -22.24 -4.57
C ALA A 115 3.73 -23.04 -4.25
N ALA A 116 4.70 -23.03 -5.18
CA ALA A 116 5.97 -23.73 -5.02
C ALA A 116 6.67 -23.40 -3.69
N LEU A 117 7.56 -24.30 -3.25
CA LEU A 117 8.46 -24.04 -2.13
C LEU A 117 9.37 -22.87 -2.50
N ASP A 118 9.33 -21.80 -1.70
CA ASP A 118 10.12 -20.59 -1.93
C ASP A 118 10.92 -20.31 -0.67
N ARG A 119 12.26 -20.26 -0.76
CA ARG A 119 13.15 -20.05 0.39
C ARG A 119 12.84 -18.78 1.19
N ARG A 120 12.14 -17.81 0.61
CA ARG A 120 11.66 -16.60 1.28
C ARG A 120 10.60 -16.85 2.36
N ASP A 121 9.81 -17.91 2.17
CA ASP A 121 8.69 -18.23 3.06
C ASP A 121 9.15 -18.92 4.35
N GLY A 122 10.33 -19.52 4.36
CA GLY A 122 10.87 -20.27 5.49
C GLY A 122 11.91 -21.31 5.08
N LEU A 123 12.42 -22.03 6.07
CA LEU A 123 13.42 -23.06 5.88
C LEU A 123 12.84 -24.26 5.11
N ILE A 124 13.52 -24.70 4.05
CA ILE A 124 13.15 -25.91 3.31
C ILE A 124 14.07 -27.04 3.77
N TYR A 125 13.47 -28.09 4.32
CA TYR A 125 14.13 -29.32 4.67
C TYR A 125 14.00 -30.31 3.52
N SER A 126 15.13 -30.73 2.96
CA SER A 126 15.20 -31.67 1.83
C SER A 126 15.77 -33.02 2.25
N PHE A 127 15.11 -34.11 1.83
CA PHE A 127 15.41 -35.48 2.23
C PHE A 127 15.79 -36.35 1.04
N ALA A 128 16.87 -37.10 1.21
CA ALA A 128 17.35 -38.10 0.27
C ALA A 128 16.37 -39.29 0.12
N ALA A 129 16.68 -40.16 -0.84
CA ALA A 129 16.01 -41.46 -1.00
C ALA A 129 16.07 -42.36 0.24
N ASP A 130 17.11 -42.22 1.05
CA ASP A 130 17.34 -42.99 2.29
C ASP A 130 16.67 -42.36 3.53
N GLY A 131 16.00 -41.21 3.38
CA GLY A 131 15.36 -40.48 4.46
C GLY A 131 16.31 -39.64 5.32
N GLN A 132 17.59 -39.55 4.97
CA GLN A 132 18.52 -38.62 5.60
C GLN A 132 18.29 -37.19 5.10
N LEU A 133 18.53 -36.21 5.98
CA LEU A 133 18.47 -34.80 5.64
C LEU A 133 19.67 -34.45 4.76
N GLU A 134 19.42 -34.15 3.47
CA GLU A 134 20.47 -33.86 2.48
C GLU A 134 20.89 -32.39 2.48
N ALA A 135 19.94 -31.49 2.72
CA ALA A 135 20.19 -30.07 2.74
C ALA A 135 19.23 -29.36 3.69
N ASP A 136 19.81 -28.49 4.52
CA ASP A 136 19.07 -27.44 5.21
C ASP A 136 19.29 -26.14 4.44
N SER A 137 18.23 -25.62 3.83
CA SER A 137 18.32 -24.40 3.01
C SER A 137 18.23 -23.14 3.87
N SER A 138 19.00 -23.10 4.95
CA SER A 138 19.16 -21.89 5.75
C SER A 138 19.86 -20.87 4.87
N LEU A 139 19.15 -19.80 4.49
CA LEU A 139 19.79 -18.66 3.83
C LEU A 139 20.86 -18.13 4.78
N SER A 140 22.14 -18.36 4.45
CA SER A 140 23.19 -17.53 5.01
C SER A 140 22.96 -16.09 4.53
N ALA A 141 23.35 -15.09 5.32
CA ALA A 141 23.17 -13.68 4.94
C ALA A 141 23.86 -13.36 3.59
N ASP A 142 24.88 -14.13 3.23
CA ASP A 142 25.63 -14.02 1.98
C ASP A 142 24.85 -14.64 0.80
N ASP A 143 24.22 -15.81 0.98
CA ASP A 143 23.35 -16.41 -0.05
C ASP A 143 22.08 -15.57 -0.29
N ALA A 144 21.58 -14.90 0.75
CA ALA A 144 20.49 -13.92 0.63
C ALA A 144 20.85 -12.79 -0.32
N LEU A 145 22.04 -12.23 -0.14
CA LEU A 145 22.58 -11.16 -0.94
C LEU A 145 22.81 -11.63 -2.38
N GLU A 146 23.40 -12.81 -2.56
CA GLU A 146 23.69 -13.36 -3.87
C GLU A 146 22.42 -13.68 -4.68
N GLU A 147 21.39 -14.29 -4.06
CA GLU A 147 20.11 -14.55 -4.71
C GLU A 147 19.34 -13.25 -5.03
N THR A 148 19.49 -12.22 -4.17
CA THR A 148 18.90 -10.90 -4.42
C THR A 148 19.61 -10.19 -5.58
N VAL A 149 20.93 -10.28 -5.65
CA VAL A 149 21.76 -9.70 -6.72
C VAL A 149 21.55 -10.45 -8.04
N GLU A 150 21.38 -11.77 -8.01
CA GLU A 150 21.14 -12.60 -9.18
C GLU A 150 19.72 -12.38 -9.74
N ARG A 151 18.70 -12.24 -8.87
CA ARG A 151 17.35 -11.83 -9.29
C ARG A 151 17.30 -10.39 -9.81
N LEU A 152 18.08 -9.46 -9.24
CA LEU A 152 18.24 -8.11 -9.79
C LEU A 152 18.88 -8.19 -11.19
N ARG A 153 19.92 -9.01 -11.39
CA ARG A 153 20.58 -9.18 -12.69
C ARG A 153 19.71 -9.86 -13.76
N LEU A 154 18.93 -10.89 -13.42
CA LEU A 154 18.01 -11.54 -14.38
C LEU A 154 16.74 -10.72 -14.65
N GLY A 155 16.32 -9.86 -13.71
CA GLY A 155 15.17 -8.96 -13.87
C GLY A 155 15.48 -7.58 -14.48
N ASP A 156 16.75 -7.16 -14.53
CA ASP A 156 17.12 -5.77 -14.81
C ASP A 156 16.90 -5.34 -16.26
N SER A 157 17.10 -6.23 -17.23
CA SER A 157 17.02 -5.83 -18.65
C SER A 157 15.59 -5.45 -19.07
N TYR A 158 14.58 -6.18 -18.56
CA TYR A 158 13.18 -5.88 -18.83
C TYR A 158 12.61 -4.81 -17.89
N ASN A 159 13.03 -4.77 -16.62
CA ASN A 159 12.59 -3.72 -15.69
C ASN A 159 13.13 -2.35 -16.06
N LEU A 160 14.40 -2.22 -16.50
CA LEU A 160 14.96 -0.94 -16.91
C LEU A 160 14.23 -0.39 -18.14
N MET A 161 13.97 -1.24 -19.15
CA MET A 161 13.21 -0.85 -20.34
C MET A 161 11.77 -0.46 -20.00
N TYR A 162 11.12 -1.17 -19.06
CA TYR A 162 9.77 -0.85 -18.60
C TYR A 162 9.73 0.48 -17.83
N VAL A 163 10.70 0.73 -16.95
CA VAL A 163 10.83 1.99 -16.20
C VAL A 163 11.10 3.16 -17.16
N LEU A 164 11.99 2.99 -18.14
CA LEU A 164 12.26 3.98 -19.17
C LEU A 164 11.01 4.25 -20.04
N ALA A 165 10.23 3.22 -20.36
CA ALA A 165 8.97 3.37 -21.10
C ALA A 165 7.93 4.16 -20.30
N ILE A 166 7.73 3.86 -19.01
CA ILE A 166 6.83 4.62 -18.13
C ILE A 166 7.29 6.08 -18.03
N PHE A 167 8.58 6.30 -17.85
CA PHE A 167 9.15 7.64 -17.77
C PHE A 167 8.91 8.44 -19.07
N ALA A 168 9.12 7.81 -20.23
CA ALA A 168 8.85 8.42 -21.53
C ALA A 168 7.37 8.80 -21.71
N VAL A 169 6.44 7.94 -21.27
CA VAL A 169 5.00 8.21 -21.31
C VAL A 169 4.63 9.39 -20.41
N LEU A 170 5.12 9.41 -19.17
CA LEU A 170 4.88 10.52 -18.25
C LEU A 170 5.43 11.84 -18.79
N LEU A 171 6.63 11.82 -19.36
CA LEU A 171 7.25 12.99 -19.98
C LEU A 171 6.46 13.51 -21.18
N ALA A 172 5.91 12.60 -22.01
CA ALA A 172 5.03 12.96 -23.11
C ALA A 172 3.74 13.67 -22.62
N ILE A 173 3.13 13.20 -21.53
CA ILE A 173 1.94 13.83 -20.92
C ILE A 173 2.27 15.24 -20.44
N VAL A 174 3.40 15.43 -19.76
CA VAL A 174 3.85 16.74 -19.27
C VAL A 174 4.10 17.71 -20.43
N ILE A 175 4.75 17.25 -21.51
CA ILE A 175 4.96 18.07 -22.72
C ILE A 175 3.62 18.48 -23.33
N LEU A 176 2.65 17.56 -23.43
CA LEU A 176 1.34 17.83 -24.01
C LEU A 176 0.58 18.88 -23.19
N MET A 177 0.60 18.77 -21.85
CA MET A 177 0.04 19.78 -20.96
C MET A 177 0.72 21.15 -21.14
N ALA A 178 2.04 21.19 -21.23
CA ALA A 178 2.80 22.41 -21.45
C ALA A 178 2.46 23.08 -22.79
N VAL A 179 2.33 22.29 -23.86
CA VAL A 179 1.94 22.77 -25.20
C VAL A 179 0.52 23.34 -25.20
N VAL A 180 -0.44 22.64 -24.58
CA VAL A 180 -1.83 23.10 -24.46
C VAL A 180 -1.89 24.39 -23.63
N TRP A 181 -1.15 24.46 -22.53
CA TRP A 181 -1.02 25.66 -21.71
C TRP A 181 -0.45 26.84 -22.50
N LEU A 182 0.67 26.64 -23.20
CA LEU A 182 1.29 27.64 -24.08
C LEU A 182 0.32 28.13 -25.17
N LYS A 183 -0.43 27.22 -25.78
CA LYS A 183 -1.43 27.56 -26.81
C LYS A 183 -2.58 28.39 -26.22
N MET A 184 -3.10 28.01 -25.06
CA MET A 184 -4.10 28.79 -24.34
C MET A 184 -3.57 30.17 -23.91
N TRP A 185 -2.33 30.22 -23.41
CA TRP A 185 -1.67 31.46 -23.01
C TRP A 185 -1.51 32.42 -24.19
N ARG A 186 -0.99 31.92 -25.32
CA ARG A 186 -0.85 32.71 -26.56
C ARG A 186 -2.21 33.21 -27.05
N ARG A 187 -3.25 32.38 -27.02
CA ARG A 187 -4.64 32.79 -27.37
C ARG A 187 -5.17 33.88 -26.44
N ARG A 188 -4.95 33.77 -25.13
CA ARG A 188 -5.37 34.80 -24.15
C ARG A 188 -4.60 36.11 -24.35
N SER A 189 -3.30 36.04 -24.63
CA SER A 189 -2.47 37.23 -24.86
C SER A 189 -2.85 37.94 -26.18
N ALA A 190 -3.18 37.18 -27.23
CA ALA A 190 -3.71 37.73 -28.48
C ALA A 190 -5.09 38.41 -28.28
N LYS A 191 -6.02 37.76 -27.56
CA LYS A 191 -7.32 38.37 -27.24
C LYS A 191 -7.19 39.60 -26.32
N SER A 192 -6.24 39.61 -25.38
CA SER A 192 -5.99 40.77 -24.53
C SER A 192 -5.51 42.00 -25.31
N LYS A 193 -4.79 41.82 -26.42
CA LYS A 193 -4.41 42.93 -27.30
C LYS A 193 -5.59 43.46 -28.11
N GLN A 194 -6.54 42.59 -28.47
CA GLN A 194 -7.74 42.98 -29.21
C GLN A 194 -8.80 43.67 -28.34
N HIS A 195 -8.94 43.25 -27.07
CA HIS A 195 -9.82 43.92 -26.10
C HIS A 195 -9.36 45.32 -25.65
N ARG A 196 -8.13 45.76 -25.97
CA ARG A 196 -7.73 47.17 -25.76
C ARG A 196 -8.48 48.16 -26.67
N LYS A 197 -9.21 47.69 -27.70
CA LYS A 197 -10.08 48.52 -28.55
C LYS A 197 -11.56 48.49 -28.19
N VAL A 198 -11.97 47.67 -27.21
CA VAL A 198 -13.36 47.66 -26.76
C VAL A 198 -13.48 48.71 -25.65
N LYS A 199 -14.17 49.82 -25.96
CA LYS A 199 -14.57 50.83 -24.97
C LYS A 199 -15.18 50.09 -23.77
N PRO A 200 -14.70 50.34 -22.54
CA PRO A 200 -15.24 49.64 -21.37
C PRO A 200 -16.74 49.91 -21.32
N MET A 201 -17.54 48.84 -21.40
CA MET A 201 -18.97 48.92 -21.11
C MET A 201 -19.12 49.59 -19.75
N ALA A 202 -20.00 50.60 -19.71
CA ALA A 202 -20.41 51.29 -18.51
C ALA A 202 -21.04 50.28 -17.55
N ARG A 203 -20.21 49.61 -16.75
CA ARG A 203 -20.69 48.91 -15.57
C ARG A 203 -21.21 50.01 -14.65
N HIS A 204 -22.52 49.97 -14.41
CA HIS A 204 -23.22 50.75 -13.38
C HIS A 204 -22.74 50.32 -11.98
N THR A 205 -21.46 50.50 -11.69
CA THR A 205 -21.01 50.70 -10.32
C THR A 205 -21.13 52.19 -10.10
N VAL A 206 -22.13 52.63 -9.33
CA VAL A 206 -22.26 54.01 -8.85
C VAL A 206 -20.90 54.39 -8.27
N SER A 207 -20.13 55.15 -9.05
CA SER A 207 -18.75 55.45 -8.73
C SER A 207 -18.79 56.53 -7.68
N VAL A 208 -18.79 56.11 -6.42
CA VAL A 208 -18.59 57.01 -5.29
C VAL A 208 -17.36 57.86 -5.56
N THR A 209 -17.56 59.18 -5.53
CA THR A 209 -16.54 60.18 -5.85
C THR A 209 -15.31 59.99 -4.96
N SER A 210 -14.15 60.44 -5.43
CA SER A 210 -12.88 60.34 -4.69
C SER A 210 -12.99 60.87 -3.27
N ASP A 211 -13.75 61.95 -3.12
CA ASP A 211 -13.83 62.76 -1.91
C ASP A 211 -14.64 62.06 -0.84
N VAL A 212 -15.74 61.41 -1.23
CA VAL A 212 -16.52 60.55 -0.32
C VAL A 212 -15.67 59.39 0.19
N LYS A 213 -14.81 58.81 -0.66
CA LYS A 213 -13.89 57.74 -0.21
C LYS A 213 -12.81 58.25 0.74
N ASP A 214 -12.40 59.51 0.63
CA ASP A 214 -11.47 60.12 1.59
C ASP A 214 -12.15 60.37 2.93
N ASN A 215 -13.38 60.87 2.92
CA ASN A 215 -14.16 61.07 4.14
C ASN A 215 -14.43 59.74 4.86
N LEU A 216 -14.81 58.69 4.13
CA LEU A 216 -14.98 57.34 4.69
C LEU A 216 -13.69 56.77 5.29
N ILE A 217 -12.51 57.17 4.78
CA ILE A 217 -11.23 56.76 5.37
C ILE A 217 -10.96 57.54 6.67
N LYS A 218 -11.29 58.84 6.72
CA LYS A 218 -11.15 59.65 7.94
C LYS A 218 -12.01 59.13 9.09
N GLU A 219 -13.21 58.64 8.78
CA GLU A 219 -14.13 58.02 9.75
C GLU A 219 -13.69 56.61 10.19
N SER A 220 -12.77 55.98 9.46
CA SER A 220 -12.38 54.59 9.66
C SER A 220 -11.12 54.42 10.50
N GLY A 221 -11.11 53.42 11.38
CA GLY A 221 -9.93 53.04 12.16
C GLY A 221 -8.91 52.27 11.32
N ARG A 222 -7.62 52.60 11.42
CA ARG A 222 -6.56 51.86 10.71
C ARG A 222 -6.27 50.53 11.40
N VAL A 223 -6.47 49.42 10.69
CA VAL A 223 -6.22 48.05 11.22
C VAL A 223 -4.87 47.49 10.75
N ALA A 224 -4.41 47.89 9.56
CA ALA A 224 -3.09 47.54 9.06
C ALA A 224 -2.56 48.62 8.10
N ALA A 225 -1.32 48.47 7.62
CA ALA A 225 -0.77 49.38 6.62
C ALA A 225 -1.63 49.39 5.35
N ASN A 226 -2.22 50.55 5.03
CA ASN A 226 -3.13 50.77 3.91
C ASN A 226 -4.45 49.96 3.96
N ILE A 227 -4.87 49.50 5.14
CA ILE A 227 -6.17 48.85 5.35
C ILE A 227 -6.86 49.49 6.56
N TYR A 228 -8.07 49.97 6.33
CA TYR A 228 -8.89 50.64 7.31
C TYR A 228 -10.21 49.88 7.51
N ARG A 229 -10.77 49.92 8.71
CA ARG A 229 -12.05 49.29 9.05
C ARG A 229 -13.03 50.40 9.39
N HIS A 230 -14.10 50.47 8.61
CA HIS A 230 -15.19 51.42 8.82
C HIS A 230 -16.14 50.90 9.92
N PRO A 231 -16.81 51.78 10.69
CA PRO A 231 -17.78 51.38 11.72
C PRO A 231 -18.89 50.45 11.21
N SER A 232 -19.27 50.58 9.93
CA SER A 232 -20.23 49.67 9.26
C SER A 232 -19.75 48.22 9.08
N GLY A 233 -18.53 47.89 9.48
CA GLY A 233 -17.94 46.55 9.35
C GLY A 233 -17.26 46.28 8.01
N THR A 234 -17.28 47.22 7.05
CA THR A 234 -16.55 47.09 5.79
C THR A 234 -15.08 47.48 5.92
N TYR A 235 -14.21 46.78 5.19
CA TYR A 235 -12.78 47.07 5.08
C TYR A 235 -12.48 47.91 3.84
N ILE A 236 -11.74 48.99 4.03
CA ILE A 236 -11.27 49.89 2.96
C ILE A 236 -9.79 49.64 2.74
N ALA A 237 -9.42 49.15 1.55
CA ALA A 237 -8.01 48.89 1.20
C ALA A 237 -7.52 49.90 0.16
N ARG A 238 -6.34 50.49 0.41
CA ARG A 238 -5.62 51.34 -0.54
C ARG A 238 -4.58 50.49 -1.29
N GLY A 239 -4.79 50.29 -2.58
CA GLY A 239 -3.87 49.53 -3.44
C GLY A 239 -2.60 50.31 -3.79
N LYS A 240 -1.62 49.65 -4.43
CA LYS A 240 -0.32 50.23 -4.80
C LYS A 240 -0.41 51.53 -5.62
N LYS A 241 -1.44 51.67 -6.45
CA LYS A 241 -1.70 52.87 -7.28
C LYS A 241 -2.60 53.91 -6.61
N GLY A 242 -2.73 53.88 -5.28
CA GLY A 242 -3.59 54.79 -4.52
C GLY A 242 -5.09 54.56 -4.64
N LYS A 243 -5.55 53.62 -5.49
CA LYS A 243 -6.98 53.31 -5.67
C LYS A 243 -7.53 52.65 -4.40
N ARG A 244 -8.71 53.11 -3.97
CA ARG A 244 -9.41 52.67 -2.77
C ARG A 244 -10.62 51.81 -3.13
N ARG A 245 -10.74 50.67 -2.47
CA ARG A 245 -11.76 49.64 -2.73
C ARG A 245 -12.32 49.11 -1.41
N PHE A 246 -13.59 48.69 -1.44
CA PHE A 246 -14.33 48.21 -0.28
C PHE A 246 -14.46 46.70 -0.33
N PHE A 247 -14.27 46.04 0.81
CA PHE A 247 -14.34 44.60 0.96
C PHE A 247 -15.07 44.23 2.23
N ARG A 248 -15.82 43.13 2.20
CA ARG A 248 -16.49 42.60 3.40
C ARG A 248 -15.52 41.88 4.35
N SER A 249 -14.40 41.36 3.82
CA SER A 249 -13.43 40.57 4.59
C SER A 249 -12.03 41.20 4.56
N ARG A 250 -11.35 41.12 5.71
CA ARG A 250 -9.94 41.54 5.88
C ARG A 250 -9.00 40.79 4.94
N PHE A 251 -9.27 39.51 4.69
CA PHE A 251 -8.45 38.68 3.80
C PHE A 251 -8.43 39.25 2.37
N TRP A 252 -9.60 39.57 1.81
CA TRP A 252 -9.71 40.12 0.46
C TRP A 252 -9.13 41.54 0.37
N ALA A 253 -9.28 42.35 1.42
CA ALA A 253 -8.62 43.64 1.53
C ALA A 253 -7.07 43.50 1.50
N ALA A 254 -6.52 42.51 2.19
CA ALA A 254 -5.09 42.22 2.18
C ALA A 254 -4.60 41.72 0.81
N MET A 255 -5.34 40.82 0.17
CA MET A 255 -5.04 40.31 -1.18
C MET A 255 -5.08 41.42 -2.24
N TYR A 256 -6.02 42.36 -2.14
CA TYR A 256 -6.06 43.52 -3.02
C TYR A 256 -4.83 44.43 -2.83
N ARG A 257 -4.41 44.63 -1.58
CA ARG A 257 -3.23 45.44 -1.25
C ARG A 257 -1.94 44.84 -1.83
N SER A 258 -1.73 43.53 -1.65
CA SER A 258 -0.48 42.85 -2.05
C SER A 258 -0.44 42.56 -3.55
N LEU A 259 -1.48 41.93 -4.08
CA LEU A 259 -1.53 41.36 -5.44
C LEU A 259 -2.39 42.19 -6.42
N GLY A 260 -3.19 43.15 -5.94
CA GLY A 260 -4.09 43.93 -6.79
C GLY A 260 -5.34 43.16 -7.26
N VAL A 261 -5.61 42.00 -6.67
CA VAL A 261 -6.73 41.10 -7.02
C VAL A 261 -8.07 41.71 -6.58
N ARG A 262 -9.03 41.78 -7.51
CA ARG A 262 -10.35 42.40 -7.30
C ARG A 262 -11.45 41.33 -7.20
N MET A 263 -11.47 40.60 -6.09
CA MET A 263 -12.55 39.66 -5.81
C MET A 263 -13.36 40.14 -4.61
N PHE A 264 -14.69 39.95 -4.67
CA PHE A 264 -15.62 40.28 -3.60
C PHE A 264 -15.60 41.76 -3.18
N GLU A 265 -15.48 42.67 -4.17
CA GLU A 265 -15.68 44.11 -3.94
C GLU A 265 -17.14 44.36 -3.56
N THR A 266 -17.36 45.08 -2.48
CA THR A 266 -18.69 45.53 -2.06
C THR A 266 -18.94 46.96 -2.51
N SER A 267 -20.21 47.35 -2.63
CA SER A 267 -20.58 48.77 -2.74
C SER A 267 -20.07 49.56 -1.53
N ALA A 268 -19.89 50.87 -1.71
CA ALA A 268 -19.49 51.72 -0.59
C ALA A 268 -20.59 51.72 0.48
N PRO A 269 -20.24 51.65 1.77
CA PRO A 269 -21.20 51.93 2.82
C PRO A 269 -21.71 53.38 2.68
N GLN A 270 -22.99 53.59 2.96
CA GLN A 270 -23.57 54.94 2.98
C GLN A 270 -22.96 55.74 4.14
N LEU A 271 -22.72 57.04 3.95
CA LEU A 271 -22.20 57.94 4.98
C LEU A 271 -23.23 58.07 6.10
N ILE A 272 -22.81 57.87 7.35
CA ILE A 272 -23.68 57.90 8.53
C ILE A 272 -24.36 59.28 8.70
N GLY A 273 -23.70 60.36 8.25
CA GLY A 273 -24.24 61.72 8.31
C GLY A 273 -25.40 62.03 7.34
N MET A 274 -25.63 61.23 6.28
CA MET A 274 -26.75 61.48 5.36
C MET A 274 -28.12 61.05 5.93
N TYR A 275 -28.15 60.07 6.84
CA TYR A 275 -29.38 59.67 7.54
C TYR A 275 -29.84 60.73 8.56
N ALA A 276 -28.91 61.45 9.18
CA ALA A 276 -29.25 62.52 10.11
C ALA A 276 -29.91 63.71 9.39
N ALA A 277 -29.54 63.98 8.13
CA ALA A 277 -30.10 65.08 7.34
C ALA A 277 -31.42 64.74 6.64
N SER A 278 -31.69 63.46 6.34
CA SER A 278 -32.97 63.04 5.74
C SER A 278 -34.05 62.67 6.76
N ALA A 279 -33.71 62.61 8.06
CA ALA A 279 -34.65 62.34 9.15
C ALA A 279 -35.16 63.62 9.83
N SER A 280 -34.76 64.80 9.35
CA SER A 280 -35.18 66.10 9.86
C SER A 280 -35.80 66.95 8.75
N GLU A 281 -36.88 66.48 8.12
CA GLU A 281 -37.86 67.38 7.52
C GLU A 281 -38.90 67.71 8.61
N PRO A 282 -39.01 68.97 9.05
CA PRO A 282 -39.99 69.35 10.05
C PRO A 282 -41.39 69.33 9.42
N GLU A 283 -42.29 68.66 10.12
CA GLU A 283 -43.75 68.73 10.00
C GLU A 283 -44.18 70.21 9.99
N ALA A 284 -44.54 70.71 8.81
CA ALA A 284 -45.12 72.02 8.64
C ALA A 284 -46.57 71.99 9.16
N THR A 285 -46.73 72.44 10.40
CA THR A 285 -47.99 72.82 11.03
C THR A 285 -48.74 73.88 10.23
N ASP A 286 -50.01 73.58 9.96
CA ASP A 286 -51.23 74.39 9.91
C ASP A 286 -51.27 75.72 9.12
N ALA A 287 -52.24 75.75 8.22
CA ALA A 287 -52.94 76.94 7.74
C ALA A 287 -54.46 76.71 7.94
N PRO A 288 -55.26 77.79 8.00
CA PRO A 288 -56.34 78.04 8.98
C PRO A 288 -57.64 77.24 8.85
#